data_AF-A0A062ITD0-F1
#
_entry.id   AF-A0A062ITD0-F1
#
_cell.length_a   1.000
_cell.length_b   1.000
_cell.length_c   1.000
_cell.angle_alpha   90.00
_cell.angle_beta   90.00
_cell.angle_gamma   90.00
#
_symmetry.space_group_name_H-M   'P 1'
#
loop_
_entity.id
_entity.type
_entity.pdbx_description
1 polymer ?
#
loop_
_entity_poly.entity_id
_entity_poly.type
_entity_poly.pdbx_seq_one_letter_code
_entity_poly.pdbx_strand_id
1 'polypeptide(L)' 'MAEQQPLVLLVDDEEDLCLLMQMTLARMGIKTHLAYRVEQAKQLFT' A
#
# COMPACT_ATOMS: atom_id res chain seq x y z
N MET A 1 24.71 6.16 -2.53
CA MET A 1 24.01 5.42 -1.46
C MET A 1 22.56 5.32 -1.91
N ALA A 2 22.01 4.12 -2.12
CA ALA A 2 20.61 4.00 -2.51
C ALA A 2 19.74 4.38 -1.31
N GLU A 3 19.01 5.48 -1.40
CA GLU A 3 18.04 5.86 -0.38
C GLU A 3 16.97 4.76 -0.30
N GLN A 4 16.75 4.21 0.89
CA GLN A 4 15.68 3.24 1.12
C GLN A 4 14.34 3.93 0.84
N GLN A 5 13.67 3.51 -0.24
CA GLN A 5 12.33 4.00 -0.54
C GLN A 5 11.33 3.40 0.45
N PRO A 6 10.45 4.21 1.06
CA PRO A 6 9.42 3.71 1.95
C PRO A 6 8.44 2.81 1.18
N LEU A 7 8.06 1.70 1.81
CA LEU A 7 7.03 0.79 1.36
C LEU A 7 5.87 0.83 2.34
N VAL A 8 4.65 1.05 1.85
CA VAL A 8 3.43 1.18 2.65
C VAL A 8 2.48 0.03 2.32
N LEU A 9 1.85 -0.54 3.35
CA LEU A 9 0.72 -1.45 3.20
C LEU A 9 -0.57 -0.72 3.58
N LEU A 10 -1.50 -0.59 2.64
CA LEU A 10 -2.84 -0.06 2.88
C LEU A 10 -3.79 -1.22 3.12
N VAL A 11 -4.51 -1.18 4.24
CA VAL A 11 -5.53 -2.17 4.59
C VAL A 11 -6.85 -1.45 4.88
N ASP A 12 -7.79 -1.58 3.96
CA ASP A 12 -9.12 -0.95 4.03
C ASP A 12 -10.10 -1.78 3.20
N ASP A 13 -11.33 -2.01 3.67
CA ASP A 13 -12.31 -2.83 2.96
C ASP A 13 -13.03 -2.10 1.82
N GLU A 14 -12.83 -0.79 1.68
CA GLU A 14 -13.33 0.03 0.57
C GLU A 14 -12.28 0.14 -0.56
N GLU A 15 -12.54 -0.54 -1.68
CA GLU A 15 -11.58 -0.63 -2.80
C GLU A 15 -11.24 0.73 -3.43
N ASP A 16 -12.24 1.59 -3.62
CA ASP A 16 -12.07 2.93 -4.21
C ASP A 16 -11.18 3.82 -3.34
N LEU A 17 -11.33 3.73 -2.01
CA LEU A 17 -10.51 4.47 -1.05
C LEU A 17 -9.04 3.99 -1.09
N CYS A 18 -8.81 2.68 -1.10
CA CYS A 18 -7.49 2.10 -1.28
C CYS A 18 -6.80 2.57 -2.57
N LEU A 19 -7.54 2.59 -3.68
CA LEU A 19 -7.01 3.02 -4.98
C LEU A 19 -6.65 4.51 -4.98
N LEU A 20 -7.52 5.37 -4.43
CA LEU A 20 -7.26 6.80 -4.27
C LEU A 20 -5.98 7.05 -3.45
N MET A 21 -5.81 6.31 -2.35
CA MET A 21 -4.63 6.40 -1.49
C MET A 21 -3.36 5.91 -2.19
N GLN A 22 -3.44 4.80 -2.94
CA GLN A 22 -2.32 4.31 -3.75
C GLN A 22 -1.88 5.34 -4.79
N MET A 23 -2.82 5.94 -5.55
CA MET A 23 -2.51 6.97 -6.53
C MET A 23 -1.84 8.18 -5.88
N THR A 24 -2.31 8.58 -4.70
CA THR A 24 -1.77 9.71 -3.94
C THR A 24 -0.34 9.44 -3.49
N LEU A 25 -0.07 8.27 -2.90
CA LEU A 25 1.26 7.86 -2.45
C LEU A 25 2.23 7.62 -3.62
N ALA A 26 1.75 7.08 -4.74
CA ALA A 26 2.55 6.88 -5.94
C ALA A 26 3.07 8.21 -6.51
N ARG A 27 2.26 9.28 -6.47
CA ARG A 27 2.69 10.64 -6.85
C ARG A 27 3.79 11.21 -5.96
N MET A 28 3.90 10.71 -4.73
CA MET A 28 4.97 11.06 -3.78
C MET A 28 6.20 10.14 -3.93
N GLY A 29 6.20 9.21 -4.89
CA GLY A 29 7.28 8.24 -5.10
C GLY A 29 7.29 7.09 -4.09
N ILE A 30 6.18 6.88 -3.36
CA ILE A 30 6.06 5.86 -2.32
C ILE A 30 5.44 4.60 -2.93
N LYS A 31 6.07 3.45 -2.69
CA LYS A 31 5.53 2.16 -3.12
C LYS A 31 4.45 1.69 -2.15
N THR A 32 3.39 1.10 -2.69
CA THR A 32 2.25 0.64 -1.91
C THR A 32 1.86 -0.79 -2.26
N HIS A 33 1.48 -1.55 -1.25
CA HIS A 33 0.68 -2.76 -1.38
C HIS A 33 -0.74 -2.49 -0.87
N LEU A 34 -1.71 -3.16 -1.47
CA LEU A 34 -3.12 -3.07 -1.09
C LEU A 34 -3.59 -4.42 -0.53
N ALA A 35 -4.42 -4.37 0.50
CA ALA A 35 -5.18 -5.50 1.00
C ALA A 35 -6.56 -5.01 1.44
N TYR A 36 -7.61 -5.74 1.06
CA TYR A 36 -8.98 -5.37 1.42
C TYR A 36 -9.51 -6.12 2.65
N ARG A 37 -8.71 -7.06 3.15
CA ARG A 37 -8.98 -7.87 4.33
C ARG A 37 -7.69 -8.18 5.06
N VAL A 38 -7.79 -8.43 6.35
CA VAL A 38 -6.64 -8.77 7.21
C VAL A 38 -5.94 -10.04 6.72
N GLU A 39 -6.68 -11.01 6.19
CA GLU A 39 -6.14 -12.26 5.65
C GLU A 39 -5.22 -12.01 4.44
N GLN A 40 -5.59 -11.08 3.56
CA GLN A 40 -4.76 -10.66 2.43
C GLN A 40 -3.53 -9.88 2.91
N ALA A 41 -3.72 -8.97 3.88
CA ALA A 41 -2.64 -8.18 4.45
C ALA A 41 -1.53 -9.07 5.04
N LYS A 42 -1.92 -10.14 5.74
CA LYS A 42 -0.99 -11.13 6.30
C LYS A 42 -0.09 -11.79 5.26
N GLN A 43 -0.55 -11.98 4.02
CA GLN A 43 0.23 -12.58 2.95
C GLN A 43 1.36 -11.66 2.45
N LEU A 44 1.31 -10.36 2.77
CA LEU A 44 2.26 -9.34 2.32
C LEU A 44 3.39 -9.08 3.32
N PHE A 45 3.40 -9.79 4.46
CA PHE A 45 4.44 -9.73 5.50
C PHE A 45 5.42 -10.93 5.47
N THR A 46 5.36 -11.77 4.43
CA THR A 46 6.23 -12.94 4.27
C THR A 46 7.35 -12.64 3.29
#